data_AF-A0A085Z1J9-F1
#
_entry.id   AF-A0A085Z1J9-F1
#
_cell.length_a   1.000
_cell.length_b   1.000
_cell.length_c   1.000
_cell.angle_alpha   90.00
_cell.angle_beta   90.00
_cell.angle_gamma   90.00
#
_symmetry.space_group_name_H-M   'P 1'
#
loop_
_entity.id
_entity.type
_entity.pdbx_description
1 polymer ?
#
loop_
_entity_poly.entity_id
_entity_poly.type
_entity_poly.pdbx_seq_one_letter_code
_entity_poly.pdbx_strand_id
1 'polypeptide(L)'
;MKKHLLFIDTETTGIPKRWDLPYSETENWPSAVQVSWIVYDENDNEIKRENCYIDVDDLKISVKSFKIHGITKEFLSKNGQNRKLILEKLSTDIQKYQPLIIGHFTEFEIHTLSCDFYRAGLENPFQQSVFYCTMLKSKDYNLNPSITYLRLNQLFEFLFNEKMERSHDAMIDAEMTAKCFFEIRSRGEFSEEELQKIHHEVECKLKFLTDKLK
;
A
#
# COMPACT_ATOMS: atom_id res chain seq x y z
N MET A 1 10.39 17.76 -4.13
CA MET A 1 9.13 17.00 -4.04
C MET A 1 8.61 16.56 -5.40
N LYS A 2 8.10 15.32 -5.49
CA LYS A 2 7.37 14.82 -6.66
C LYS A 2 6.10 15.65 -6.86
N LYS A 3 5.70 15.86 -8.12
CA LYS A 3 4.50 16.65 -8.45
C LYS A 3 3.20 15.90 -8.19
N HIS A 4 3.20 14.58 -8.37
CA HIS A 4 2.03 13.74 -8.12
C HIS A 4 2.21 12.92 -6.85
N LEU A 5 1.08 12.59 -6.23
CA LEU A 5 0.99 11.67 -5.11
C LEU A 5 0.16 10.46 -5.54
N LEU A 6 0.52 9.27 -5.10
CA LEU A 6 -0.25 8.05 -5.32
C LEU A 6 -0.45 7.37 -3.98
N PHE A 7 -1.69 7.34 -3.51
CA PHE A 7 -2.08 6.63 -2.29
C PHE A 7 -2.49 5.22 -2.67
N ILE A 8 -1.87 4.21 -2.07
CA ILE A 8 -2.11 2.81 -2.40
C ILE A 8 -2.42 2.02 -1.14
N ASP A 9 -3.34 1.07 -1.27
CA ASP A 9 -3.61 0.06 -0.27
C ASP A 9 -4.04 -1.26 -0.92
N THR A 10 -3.92 -2.36 -0.18
CA THR A 10 -4.29 -3.70 -0.67
C THR A 10 -4.96 -4.54 0.41
N GLU A 11 -6.03 -5.23 0.03
CA GLU A 11 -6.49 -6.40 0.78
C GLU A 11 -5.84 -7.65 0.23
N THR A 12 -5.44 -8.58 1.10
CA THR A 12 -4.52 -9.66 0.73
C THR A 12 -4.97 -11.03 1.21
N THR A 13 -4.50 -12.07 0.55
CA THR A 13 -4.81 -13.47 0.90
C THR A 13 -4.31 -13.88 2.29
N GLY A 14 -3.37 -13.12 2.87
CA GLY A 14 -2.71 -13.43 4.14
C GLY A 14 -1.61 -12.43 4.47
N ILE A 15 -0.76 -12.81 5.40
CA ILE A 15 0.50 -12.10 5.69
C ILE A 15 1.67 -12.99 5.29
N PRO A 16 2.86 -12.44 4.98
CA PRO A 16 4.02 -13.26 4.66
C PRO A 16 4.39 -14.16 5.83
N LYS A 17 4.80 -15.40 5.54
CA LYS A 17 5.32 -16.32 6.57
C LYS A 17 6.68 -15.82 7.10
N ARG A 18 7.48 -15.24 6.21
CA ARG A 18 8.81 -14.70 6.44
C ARG A 18 9.04 -13.45 5.59
N TRP A 19 9.58 -12.40 6.19
CA TRP A 19 9.83 -11.12 5.52
C TRP A 19 11.20 -11.04 4.83
N ASP A 20 12.07 -12.03 5.07
CA ASP A 20 13.46 -12.03 4.61
C ASP A 20 13.70 -12.88 3.33
N LEU A 21 12.65 -13.53 2.81
CA LEU A 21 12.70 -14.35 1.61
C LEU A 21 12.59 -13.51 0.32
N PRO A 22 13.16 -13.96 -0.82
CA PRO A 22 13.03 -13.27 -2.09
C PRO A 22 11.58 -13.31 -2.61
N TYR A 23 11.24 -12.43 -3.55
CA TYR A 23 9.88 -12.39 -4.13
C TYR A 23 9.53 -13.60 -4.99
N SER A 24 10.53 -14.37 -5.42
CA SER A 24 10.38 -15.65 -6.11
C SER A 24 9.77 -16.74 -5.24
N GLU A 25 9.85 -16.63 -3.90
CA GLU A 25 9.21 -17.54 -2.95
C GLU A 25 7.70 -17.24 -2.84
N THR A 26 6.96 -17.50 -3.91
CA THR A 26 5.55 -17.11 -4.07
C THR A 26 4.61 -17.80 -3.08
N GLU A 27 4.97 -18.94 -2.50
CA GLU A 27 4.22 -19.62 -1.43
C GLU A 27 4.45 -19.00 -0.03
N ASN A 28 5.46 -18.12 0.11
CA ASN A 28 5.72 -17.36 1.33
C ASN A 28 4.91 -16.08 1.39
N TRP A 29 4.92 -15.31 0.30
CA TRP A 29 4.30 -14.00 0.21
C TRP A 29 2.80 -14.11 -0.06
N PRO A 30 1.96 -13.22 0.47
CA PRO A 30 0.56 -13.16 0.08
C PRO A 30 0.42 -12.65 -1.36
N SER A 31 -0.80 -12.71 -1.87
CA SER A 31 -1.21 -12.05 -3.12
C SER A 31 -2.32 -11.06 -2.79
N ALA A 32 -2.38 -9.96 -3.52
CA ALA A 32 -3.48 -9.02 -3.40
C ALA A 32 -4.78 -9.64 -3.93
N VAL A 33 -5.85 -9.35 -3.21
CA VAL A 33 -7.24 -9.68 -3.52
C VAL A 33 -7.97 -8.44 -4.00
N GLN A 34 -7.66 -7.29 -3.38
CA GLN A 34 -8.07 -5.96 -3.81
C GLN A 34 -6.81 -5.09 -3.92
N VAL A 35 -6.72 -4.28 -4.97
CA VAL A 35 -5.67 -3.28 -5.17
C VAL A 35 -6.36 -1.97 -5.50
N SER A 36 -6.13 -0.97 -4.67
CA SER A 36 -6.73 0.34 -4.82
C SER A 36 -5.67 1.42 -4.82
N TRP A 37 -5.78 2.37 -5.74
CA TRP A 37 -4.93 3.55 -5.71
C TRP A 37 -5.65 4.82 -6.16
N ILE A 38 -5.20 5.94 -5.62
CA ILE A 38 -5.71 7.28 -5.91
C ILE A 38 -4.53 8.18 -6.24
N VAL A 39 -4.60 8.88 -7.37
CA VAL A 39 -3.57 9.81 -7.83
C VAL A 39 -4.05 11.24 -7.64
N TYR A 40 -3.21 12.06 -7.02
CA TYR A 40 -3.41 13.49 -6.85
C TYR A 40 -2.35 14.28 -7.61
N ASP A 41 -2.73 15.45 -8.12
CA ASP A 41 -1.81 16.43 -8.73
C ASP A 41 -1.08 17.29 -7.67
N GLU A 42 -0.24 18.24 -8.12
CA GLU A 42 0.51 19.11 -7.22
C GLU A 42 -0.35 20.09 -6.41
N ASN A 43 -1.62 20.26 -6.78
CA ASN A 43 -2.58 21.13 -6.11
C ASN A 43 -3.58 20.33 -5.26
N ASP A 44 -3.29 19.06 -5.00
CA ASP A 44 -4.11 18.14 -4.22
C ASP A 44 -5.48 17.84 -4.83
N ASN A 45 -5.62 17.99 -6.15
CA ASN A 45 -6.82 17.53 -6.85
C ASN A 45 -6.68 16.04 -7.18
N GLU A 46 -7.71 15.26 -6.87
CA GLU A 46 -7.81 13.89 -7.35
C GLU A 46 -7.93 13.90 -8.88
N ILE A 47 -6.98 13.26 -9.57
CA ILE A 47 -6.97 13.16 -11.03
C ILE A 47 -7.24 11.74 -11.54
N LYS A 48 -7.11 10.74 -10.67
CA LYS A 48 -7.40 9.35 -11.00
C LYS A 48 -7.68 8.52 -9.75
N ARG A 49 -8.54 7.51 -9.91
CA ARG A 49 -8.84 6.50 -8.91
C ARG A 49 -9.11 5.16 -9.58
N GLU A 50 -8.57 4.10 -9.00
CA GLU A 50 -8.76 2.73 -9.46
C GLU A 50 -9.03 1.82 -8.27
N ASN A 51 -10.14 1.08 -8.30
CA ASN A 51 -10.49 0.05 -7.32
C ASN A 51 -10.63 -1.27 -8.05
N CYS A 52 -9.66 -2.17 -7.88
CA CYS A 52 -9.56 -3.40 -8.65
C CYS A 52 -9.57 -4.62 -7.73
N TYR A 53 -10.25 -5.68 -8.16
CA TYR A 53 -10.24 -6.98 -7.48
C TYR A 53 -9.58 -8.03 -8.37
N ILE A 54 -8.76 -8.91 -7.80
CA ILE A 54 -8.03 -9.93 -8.53
C ILE A 54 -8.78 -11.26 -8.43
N ASP A 55 -9.09 -11.86 -9.58
CA ASP A 55 -9.62 -13.23 -9.67
C ASP A 55 -8.73 -14.09 -10.58
N VAL A 56 -8.10 -15.09 -9.96
CA VAL A 56 -7.14 -16.01 -10.58
C VAL A 56 -7.16 -17.35 -9.82
N ASP A 57 -6.85 -18.44 -10.51
CA ASP A 57 -6.97 -19.79 -9.94
C ASP A 57 -6.03 -20.07 -8.76
N ASP A 58 -4.90 -19.38 -8.68
CA ASP A 58 -3.89 -19.55 -7.63
C ASP A 58 -4.20 -18.79 -6.33
N LEU A 59 -5.30 -18.04 -6.28
CA LEU A 59 -5.68 -17.20 -5.14
C LEU A 59 -6.20 -18.04 -3.95
N LYS A 60 -5.41 -18.14 -2.88
CA LYS A 60 -5.76 -18.88 -1.65
C LYS A 60 -5.99 -17.95 -0.46
N ILE A 61 -7.20 -17.42 -0.32
CA ILE A 61 -7.56 -16.52 0.79
C ILE A 61 -7.60 -17.30 2.11
N SER A 62 -6.81 -16.86 3.09
CA SER A 62 -6.82 -17.45 4.42
C SER A 62 -8.10 -17.11 5.18
N VAL A 63 -8.52 -17.98 6.10
CA VAL A 63 -9.70 -17.72 6.96
C VAL A 63 -9.53 -16.43 7.78
N LYS A 64 -8.29 -16.08 8.15
CA LYS A 64 -8.01 -14.84 8.89
C LYS A 64 -8.23 -13.61 8.02
N SER A 65 -7.68 -13.58 6.80
CA SER A 65 -7.90 -12.48 5.86
C SER A 65 -9.38 -12.34 5.48
N PHE A 66 -10.05 -13.46 5.20
CA PHE A 66 -11.48 -13.45 4.92
C PHE A 66 -12.31 -12.82 6.05
N LYS A 67 -11.98 -13.13 7.32
CA LYS A 67 -12.65 -12.52 8.48
C LYS A 67 -12.40 -11.02 8.62
N ILE A 68 -11.33 -10.51 8.01
CA ILE A 68 -10.94 -9.09 8.05
C ILE A 68 -11.68 -8.33 6.95
N HIS A 69 -11.53 -8.74 5.68
CA HIS A 69 -12.02 -7.98 4.53
C HIS A 69 -13.35 -8.48 3.95
N GLY A 70 -13.82 -9.68 4.30
CA GLY A 70 -15.11 -10.23 3.84
C GLY A 70 -15.20 -10.61 2.35
N ILE A 71 -14.23 -10.24 1.51
CA ILE A 71 -14.17 -10.62 0.08
C ILE A 71 -14.24 -12.13 -0.13
N THR A 72 -15.28 -12.58 -0.84
CA THR A 72 -15.54 -14.01 -1.15
C THR A 72 -15.07 -14.39 -2.54
N LYS A 73 -14.87 -15.69 -2.79
CA LYS A 73 -14.61 -16.21 -4.14
C LYS A 73 -15.74 -15.90 -5.11
N GLU A 74 -17.00 -15.95 -4.67
CA GLU A 74 -18.16 -15.60 -5.51
C GLU A 74 -18.17 -14.11 -5.89
N PHE A 75 -17.73 -13.24 -4.98
CA PHE A 75 -17.57 -11.83 -5.29
C PHE A 75 -16.47 -11.62 -6.34
N LEU A 76 -15.32 -12.28 -6.16
CA LEU A 76 -14.20 -12.18 -7.10
C LEU A 76 -14.55 -12.72 -8.49
N SER A 77 -15.29 -13.83 -8.59
CA SER A 77 -15.68 -14.36 -9.90
C SER A 77 -16.62 -13.45 -10.68
N LYS A 78 -17.33 -12.54 -10.00
CA LYS A 78 -18.24 -11.57 -10.64
C LYS A 78 -17.57 -10.21 -10.90
N ASN A 79 -16.66 -9.78 -10.05
CA ASN A 79 -16.12 -8.42 -10.03
C ASN A 79 -14.60 -8.34 -10.31
N GLY A 80 -13.93 -9.48 -10.27
CA GLY A 80 -12.49 -9.59 -10.39
C GLY A 80 -12.00 -9.55 -11.83
N GLN A 81 -10.73 -9.19 -11.99
CA GLN A 81 -10.01 -9.16 -13.25
C GLN A 81 -8.70 -9.94 -13.10
N ASN A 82 -8.08 -10.26 -14.24
CA ASN A 82 -6.79 -10.93 -14.24
C ASN A 82 -5.72 -10.06 -13.55
N ARG A 83 -4.91 -10.68 -12.69
CA ARG A 83 -3.78 -10.05 -11.98
C ARG A 83 -2.91 -9.19 -12.90
N LYS A 84 -2.50 -9.72 -14.06
CA LYS A 84 -1.61 -9.03 -15.00
C LYS A 84 -2.20 -7.71 -15.50
N LEU A 85 -3.49 -7.70 -15.85
CA LEU A 85 -4.18 -6.51 -16.36
C LEU A 85 -4.21 -5.38 -15.32
N ILE A 86 -4.49 -5.71 -14.06
CA ILE A 86 -4.53 -4.73 -12.97
C ILE A 86 -3.14 -4.16 -12.71
N LEU A 87 -2.12 -5.01 -12.67
CA LEU A 87 -0.75 -4.60 -12.42
C LEU A 87 -0.15 -3.77 -13.58
N GLU A 88 -0.53 -4.05 -14.83
CA GLU A 88 -0.17 -3.22 -15.98
C GLU A 88 -0.77 -1.82 -15.88
N LYS A 89 -2.03 -1.70 -15.40
CA LYS A 89 -2.65 -0.38 -15.13
C LYS A 89 -1.88 0.39 -14.06
N LEU A 90 -1.58 -0.26 -12.94
CA LEU A 90 -0.82 0.35 -11.85
C LEU A 90 0.58 0.78 -12.33
N SER A 91 1.29 -0.08 -13.05
CA SER A 91 2.61 0.21 -13.63
C SER A 91 2.54 1.40 -14.58
N THR A 92 1.54 1.44 -15.46
CA THR A 92 1.31 2.56 -16.39
C THR A 92 1.11 3.88 -15.64
N ASP A 93 0.32 3.89 -14.57
CA ASP A 93 0.10 5.09 -13.76
C ASP A 93 1.37 5.53 -13.04
N ILE A 94 2.13 4.60 -12.44
CA ILE A 94 3.41 4.91 -11.78
C ILE A 94 4.39 5.53 -12.79
N GLN A 95 4.52 4.94 -13.99
CA GLN A 95 5.40 5.46 -15.03
C GLN A 95 4.95 6.83 -15.56
N LYS A 96 3.64 7.01 -15.75
CA LYS A 96 3.06 8.26 -16.27
C LYS A 96 3.23 9.42 -15.29
N TYR A 97 2.89 9.22 -14.02
CA TYR A 97 2.83 10.30 -13.04
C TYR A 97 4.12 10.48 -12.24
N GLN A 98 4.97 9.45 -12.18
CA GLN A 98 6.18 9.38 -11.36
C GLN A 98 5.95 9.87 -9.91
N PRO A 99 4.93 9.35 -9.21
CA PRO A 99 4.42 9.93 -7.98
C PRO A 99 5.35 9.68 -6.78
N LEU A 100 5.11 10.41 -5.69
CA LEU A 100 5.42 9.92 -4.35
C LEU A 100 4.39 8.83 -4.00
N ILE A 101 4.84 7.61 -3.74
CA ILE A 101 3.96 6.48 -3.39
C ILE A 101 3.75 6.48 -1.89
N ILE A 102 2.48 6.54 -1.47
CA ILE A 102 2.09 6.70 -0.08
C ILE A 102 1.16 5.55 0.31
N GLY A 103 1.46 4.90 1.42
CA GLY A 103 0.59 3.89 2.03
C GLY A 103 0.49 4.12 3.53
N HIS A 104 -0.43 3.42 4.18
CA HIS A 104 -0.38 3.37 5.63
C HIS A 104 0.73 2.44 6.09
N PHE A 105 0.84 1.22 5.54
CA PHE A 105 1.90 0.27 5.86
C PHE A 105 2.76 -0.05 4.63
N THR A 106 3.33 0.99 4.00
CA THR A 106 3.90 0.93 2.64
C THR A 106 4.86 -0.23 2.39
N GLU A 107 5.66 -0.63 3.38
CA GLU A 107 6.50 -1.83 3.30
C GLU A 107 5.69 -3.07 2.88
N PHE A 108 4.58 -3.33 3.55
CA PHE A 108 3.71 -4.47 3.29
C PHE A 108 3.06 -4.42 1.90
N GLU A 109 2.47 -3.27 1.54
CA GLU A 109 1.85 -3.07 0.21
C GLU A 109 2.87 -3.33 -0.91
N ILE A 110 4.06 -2.74 -0.81
CA ILE A 110 5.10 -2.86 -1.84
C ILE A 110 5.66 -4.28 -1.91
N HIS A 111 5.85 -4.97 -0.78
CA HIS A 111 6.26 -6.38 -0.82
C HIS A 111 5.22 -7.27 -1.50
N THR A 112 3.94 -7.10 -1.16
CA THR A 112 2.84 -7.89 -1.73
C THR A 112 2.74 -7.68 -3.24
N LEU A 113 2.69 -6.42 -3.67
CA LEU A 113 2.59 -6.08 -5.08
C LEU A 113 3.83 -6.49 -5.87
N SER A 114 5.04 -6.34 -5.29
CA SER A 114 6.28 -6.80 -5.94
C SER A 114 6.27 -8.30 -6.21
N CYS A 115 5.72 -9.10 -5.29
CA CYS A 115 5.56 -10.54 -5.50
C CYS A 115 4.48 -10.82 -6.56
N ASP A 116 3.39 -10.05 -6.59
CA ASP A 116 2.37 -10.18 -7.64
C ASP A 116 2.88 -9.77 -9.04
N PHE A 117 3.73 -8.75 -9.14
CA PHE A 117 4.45 -8.42 -10.39
C PHE A 117 5.32 -9.61 -10.85
N TYR A 118 6.06 -10.23 -9.92
CA TYR A 118 6.83 -11.45 -10.22
C TYR A 118 5.92 -12.59 -10.70
N ARG A 119 4.81 -12.88 -10.01
CA ARG A 119 3.83 -13.91 -10.40
C ARG A 119 3.23 -13.65 -11.78
N ALA A 120 3.02 -12.38 -12.14
CA ALA A 120 2.47 -11.97 -13.43
C ALA A 120 3.52 -11.97 -14.56
N GLY A 121 4.79 -12.22 -14.26
CA GLY A 121 5.89 -12.11 -15.23
C GLY A 121 6.09 -10.69 -15.73
N LEU A 122 5.83 -9.69 -14.88
CA LEU A 122 5.94 -8.27 -15.18
C LEU A 122 7.15 -7.66 -14.48
N GLU A 123 7.71 -6.62 -15.09
CA GLU A 123 8.75 -5.80 -14.45
C GLU A 123 8.16 -5.04 -13.26
N ASN A 124 8.95 -4.91 -12.20
CA ASN A 124 8.52 -4.23 -10.99
C ASN A 124 8.71 -2.69 -11.15
N PRO A 125 7.62 -1.90 -11.18
CA PRO A 125 7.70 -0.45 -11.42
C PRO A 125 8.25 0.35 -10.23
N PHE A 126 8.46 -0.29 -9.07
CA PHE A 126 8.82 0.38 -7.83
C PHE A 126 10.31 0.70 -7.68
N GLN A 127 11.18 0.22 -8.58
CA GLN A 127 12.65 0.34 -8.45
C GLN A 127 13.16 1.78 -8.31
N GLN A 128 12.48 2.76 -8.94
CA GLN A 128 12.85 4.18 -8.90
C GLN A 128 11.83 5.04 -8.16
N SER A 129 10.93 4.40 -7.41
CA SER A 129 9.87 5.08 -6.69
C SER A 129 10.39 5.65 -5.36
N VAL A 130 9.84 6.79 -4.97
CA VAL A 130 10.01 7.35 -3.63
C VAL A 130 8.80 6.94 -2.81
N PHE A 131 9.03 6.55 -1.55
CA PHE A 131 7.99 6.03 -0.66
C PHE A 131 7.79 6.93 0.55
N TYR A 132 6.55 7.03 1.02
CA TYR A 132 6.23 7.62 2.31
C TYR A 132 5.18 6.78 3.03
N CYS A 133 5.42 6.50 4.31
CA CYS A 133 4.62 5.59 5.12
C CYS A 133 4.01 6.34 6.30
N THR A 134 2.67 6.51 6.28
CA THR A 134 2.00 7.26 7.36
C THR A 134 2.00 6.50 8.70
N MET A 135 2.09 5.16 8.70
CA MET A 135 2.33 4.39 9.93
C MET A 135 3.68 4.73 10.55
N LEU A 136 4.75 4.88 9.77
CA LEU A 136 6.05 5.28 10.31
C LEU A 136 6.02 6.70 10.88
N LYS A 137 5.38 7.63 10.16
CA LYS A 137 5.12 8.98 10.67
C LYS A 137 4.33 8.98 11.97
N SER A 138 3.37 8.07 12.11
CA SER A 138 2.51 8.01 13.30
C SER A 138 3.25 7.82 14.63
N LYS A 139 4.51 7.38 14.58
CA LYS A 139 5.40 7.30 15.74
C LYS A 139 5.53 8.65 16.46
N ASP A 140 5.47 9.77 15.74
CA ASP A 140 5.60 11.11 16.31
C ASP A 140 4.40 11.48 17.21
N TYR A 141 3.25 10.85 17.00
CA TYR A 141 2.01 11.10 17.74
C TYR A 141 1.79 10.16 18.92
N ASN A 142 2.63 9.12 19.01
CA ASN A 142 2.38 8.04 19.93
C ASN A 142 3.01 8.34 21.30
N LEU A 143 2.13 8.67 22.25
CA LEU A 143 2.52 8.93 23.64
C LEU A 143 2.69 7.65 24.47
N ASN A 144 2.33 6.48 23.93
CA ASN A 144 2.38 5.23 24.65
C ASN A 144 3.67 4.44 24.30
N PRO A 145 4.60 4.25 25.26
CA PRO A 145 5.86 3.55 25.01
C PRO A 145 5.69 2.05 24.69
N SER A 146 4.52 1.46 24.90
CA SER A 146 4.23 0.05 24.58
C SER A 146 3.74 -0.19 23.15
N ILE A 147 3.32 0.86 22.44
CA ILE A 147 2.87 0.79 21.05
C ILE A 147 3.91 1.55 20.25
N THR A 148 4.44 0.98 19.16
CA THR A 148 5.46 1.68 18.36
C THR A 148 4.83 2.55 17.27
N TYR A 149 3.71 2.11 16.69
CA TYR A 149 3.04 2.76 15.57
C TYR A 149 1.51 2.71 15.74
N LEU A 150 0.82 3.75 15.30
CA LEU A 150 -0.64 3.80 15.27
C LEU A 150 -1.15 3.05 14.04
N ARG A 151 -2.26 2.33 14.20
CA ARG A 151 -3.04 1.81 13.07
C ARG A 151 -3.77 2.96 12.36
N LEU A 152 -4.23 2.75 11.13
CA LEU A 152 -4.83 3.81 10.31
C LEU A 152 -5.99 4.51 11.04
N ASN A 153 -6.90 3.73 11.64
CA ASN A 153 -8.02 4.28 12.39
C ASN A 153 -7.58 5.09 13.62
N GLN A 154 -6.46 4.72 14.26
CA GLN A 154 -5.92 5.44 15.41
C GLN A 154 -5.19 6.72 14.99
N LEU A 155 -4.48 6.69 13.86
CA LEU A 155 -3.88 7.88 13.27
C LEU A 155 -4.96 8.87 12.85
N PHE A 156 -6.03 8.39 12.20
CA PHE A 156 -7.18 9.20 11.84
C PHE A 156 -7.82 9.83 13.08
N GLU A 157 -8.11 9.03 14.11
CA GLU A 157 -8.65 9.52 15.39
C GLU A 157 -7.77 10.60 16.03
N PHE A 158 -6.45 10.42 16.00
CA PHE A 158 -5.51 11.41 16.53
C PHE A 158 -5.55 12.72 15.74
N LEU A 159 -5.59 12.64 14.40
CA LEU A 159 -5.56 13.81 13.54
C LEU A 159 -6.90 14.56 13.58
N PHE A 160 -8.04 13.88 13.49
CA PHE A 160 -9.34 14.55 13.33
C PHE A 160 -10.14 14.66 14.62
N ASN A 161 -9.72 14.00 15.71
CA ASN A 161 -10.51 13.84 16.94
C ASN A 161 -11.90 13.23 16.66
N GLU A 162 -11.97 12.35 15.65
CA GLU A 162 -13.18 11.69 15.16
C GLU A 162 -12.94 10.19 15.06
N LYS A 163 -13.94 9.38 15.44
CA LYS A 163 -13.85 7.93 15.33
C LYS A 163 -13.91 7.47 13.88
N MET A 164 -13.00 6.58 13.51
CA MET A 164 -13.01 5.88 12.23
C MET A 164 -13.35 4.40 12.45
N GLU A 165 -14.45 3.94 11.86
CA GLU A 165 -14.70 2.50 11.78
C GLU A 165 -13.72 1.86 10.79
N ARG A 166 -13.22 0.67 11.12
CA ARG A 166 -12.35 -0.06 10.21
C ARG A 166 -13.16 -0.62 9.06
N SER A 167 -12.77 -0.24 7.86
CA SER A 167 -13.39 -0.72 6.64
C SER A 167 -12.80 -2.05 6.19
N HIS A 168 -11.47 -2.21 6.24
CA HIS A 168 -10.79 -3.34 5.61
C HIS A 168 -11.21 -3.48 4.13
N ASP A 169 -11.29 -2.33 3.48
CA ASP A 169 -11.52 -2.16 2.05
C ASP A 169 -10.42 -1.23 1.56
N ALA A 170 -9.61 -1.73 0.62
CA ALA A 170 -8.41 -1.03 0.20
C ALA A 170 -8.69 0.36 -0.38
N MET A 171 -9.87 0.59 -0.97
CA MET A 171 -10.19 1.93 -1.49
C MET A 171 -10.46 2.90 -0.36
N ILE A 172 -11.26 2.51 0.64
CA ILE A 172 -11.55 3.35 1.80
C ILE A 172 -10.27 3.60 2.61
N ASP A 173 -9.43 2.59 2.78
CA ASP A 173 -8.18 2.72 3.52
C ASP A 173 -7.15 3.58 2.76
N ALA A 174 -7.11 3.53 1.42
CA ALA A 174 -6.33 4.47 0.60
C ALA A 174 -6.84 5.92 0.73
N GLU A 175 -8.17 6.15 0.74
CA GLU A 175 -8.75 7.47 0.97
C GLU A 175 -8.42 8.02 2.36
N MET A 176 -8.56 7.20 3.40
CA MET A 176 -8.25 7.64 4.76
C MET A 176 -6.75 7.90 4.93
N THR A 177 -5.91 7.11 4.27
CA THR A 177 -4.47 7.40 4.19
C THR A 177 -4.21 8.75 3.53
N ALA A 178 -4.90 9.07 2.43
CA ALA A 178 -4.79 10.37 1.77
C ALA A 178 -5.21 11.53 2.70
N LYS A 179 -6.35 11.40 3.38
CA LYS A 179 -6.81 12.38 4.38
C LYS A 179 -5.79 12.59 5.49
N CYS A 180 -5.27 11.51 6.07
CA CYS A 180 -4.26 11.58 7.11
C CYS A 180 -2.99 12.29 6.61
N PHE A 181 -2.48 11.93 5.42
CA PHE A 181 -1.30 12.57 4.85
C PHE A 181 -1.51 14.06 4.59
N PHE A 182 -2.65 14.45 4.03
CA PHE A 182 -2.96 15.85 3.77
C PHE A 182 -3.09 16.67 5.05
N GLU A 183 -3.64 16.08 6.11
CA GLU A 183 -3.70 16.73 7.42
C GLU A 183 -2.32 16.85 8.08
N ILE A 184 -1.45 15.83 7.97
CA ILE A 184 -0.06 15.92 8.42
C ILE A 184 0.66 17.08 7.70
N ARG A 185 0.45 17.21 6.38
CA ARG A 185 1.02 18.31 5.59
C ARG A 185 0.42 19.67 5.94
N SER A 186 -0.89 19.75 6.18
CA SER A 186 -1.59 21.00 6.56
C SER A 186 -1.06 21.57 7.89
N ARG A 187 -0.67 20.69 8.82
CA ARG A 187 -0.02 21.03 10.10
C ARG A 187 1.43 21.49 9.97
N GLY A 188 2.02 21.42 8.78
CA GLY A 188 3.44 21.70 8.56
C GLY A 188 4.36 20.60 9.08
N GLU A 189 3.82 19.40 9.29
CA GLU A 189 4.54 18.24 9.85
C GLU A 189 5.03 17.29 8.75
N PHE A 190 5.13 17.78 7.51
CA PHE A 190 5.74 17.07 6.39
C PHE A 190 6.91 17.91 5.85
N SER A 191 8.12 17.36 5.92
CA SER A 191 9.36 18.02 5.47
C SER A 191 10.18 17.10 4.56
N GLU A 192 11.11 17.69 3.80
CA GLU A 192 11.99 16.92 2.92
C GLU A 192 12.94 16.00 3.73
N GLU A 193 13.42 16.45 4.90
CA GLU A 193 14.24 15.62 5.80
C GLU A 193 13.45 14.39 6.29
N GLU A 194 12.19 14.61 6.69
CA GLU A 194 11.33 13.52 7.12
C GLU A 194 10.99 12.54 5.99
N LEU A 195 10.69 13.06 4.79
CA LEU A 195 10.48 12.24 3.60
C LEU A 195 11.69 11.35 3.34
N GLN A 196 12.92 11.90 3.36
CA GLN A 196 14.14 11.13 3.14
C GLN A 196 14.33 10.03 4.19
N LYS A 197 14.09 10.35 5.46
CA LYS A 197 14.18 9.38 6.57
C LYS A 197 13.17 8.24 6.42
N ILE A 198 11.90 8.55 6.19
CA ILE A 198 10.83 7.56 6.04
C ILE A 198 11.05 6.72 4.77
N HIS A 199 11.43 7.37 3.67
CA HIS A 199 11.75 6.68 2.42
C HIS A 199 12.87 5.67 2.64
N HIS A 200 13.97 6.06 3.27
CA HIS A 200 15.10 5.18 3.57
C HIS A 200 14.69 3.99 4.45
N GLU A 201 13.86 4.22 5.48
CA GLU A 201 13.39 3.13 6.36
C GLU A 201 12.53 2.09 5.60
N VAL A 202 11.72 2.53 4.62
CA VAL A 202 10.99 1.62 3.74
C VAL A 202 11.95 0.93 2.77
N GLU A 203 12.77 1.71 2.07
CA GLU A 203 13.68 1.28 1.01
C GLU A 203 14.61 0.15 1.46
N CYS A 204 15.24 0.30 2.63
CA CYS A 204 16.18 -0.70 3.18
C CYS A 204 15.55 -2.08 3.45
N LYS A 205 14.23 -2.18 3.51
CA LYS A 205 13.52 -3.44 3.77
C LYS A 205 13.07 -4.15 2.48
N LEU A 206 12.96 -3.42 1.37
CA LEU A 206 12.52 -3.93 0.08
C LEU A 206 13.58 -4.83 -0.57
N LYS A 207 13.16 -5.91 -1.23
CA LYS A 207 14.09 -6.93 -1.73
C LYS A 207 14.64 -6.67 -3.12
N PHE A 208 13.94 -5.90 -3.95
CA PHE A 208 14.35 -5.65 -5.33
C PHE A 208 15.49 -4.63 -5.45
N LEU A 209 15.91 -4.02 -4.34
CA LEU A 209 17.06 -3.12 -4.24
C LEU A 209 18.29 -3.80 -3.62
N THR A 210 18.13 -5.05 -3.20
CA THR A 210 19.22 -5.93 -2.77
C THR A 210 19.38 -7.01 -3.83
N ASP A 211 20.59 -7.51 -4.09
CA ASP A 211 20.87 -8.57 -5.10
C ASP A 211 20.12 -9.91 -4.85
N LYS A 212 19.19 -9.96 -3.90
CA LYS A 212 18.33 -11.09 -3.53
C LYS A 212 17.10 -11.24 -4.43
N LEU A 213 17.21 -10.93 -5.72
CA LEU A 213 16.19 -11.24 -6.71
C LEU A 213 16.30 -12.68 -7.26
N LYS A 214 17.26 -13.46 -6.76
CA LYS A 214 17.48 -14.87 -7.09
C LYS A 214 17.44 -15.74 -5.84
#